data_AF-A0A1G5BFJ4-F1
#
_entry.id   AF-A0A1G5BFJ4-F1
#
_cell.length_a   1.000
_cell.length_b   1.000
_cell.length_c   1.000
_cell.angle_alpha   90.00
_cell.angle_beta   90.00
_cell.angle_gamma   90.00
#
_symmetry.space_group_name_H-M   'P 1'
#
loop_
_entity.id
_entity.type
_entity.pdbx_description
1 polymer ?
#
loop_
_entity_poly.entity_id
_entity_poly.type
_entity_poly.pdbx_seq_one_letter_code
_entity_poly.pdbx_strand_id
1 'polypeptide(L)'
;MQTPHRRIAAMRFTLAVAMQAKLGTPEPGALRLTVIAVDREFPPDDPLRVALHEFADRMSCTPLDQFEMQAAGEKLFDAVRRATWPVCSRADLEA
;
A
#
# COMPACT_ATOMS: atom_id res chain seq x y z
N MET A 1 -5.43 17.62 -12.77
CA MET A 1 -4.10 17.70 -12.13
C MET A 1 -4.18 17.04 -10.77
N GLN A 2 -3.52 15.89 -10.58
CA GLN A 2 -3.39 15.26 -9.27
C GLN A 2 -2.45 16.10 -8.41
N THR A 3 -2.87 16.48 -7.20
CA THR A 3 -2.02 17.24 -6.28
C THR A 3 -1.09 16.28 -5.53
N PRO A 4 0.22 16.52 -5.46
CA PRO A 4 1.19 15.64 -4.80
C PRO A 4 0.83 15.31 -3.35
N HIS A 5 0.14 16.21 -2.66
CA HIS A 5 -0.37 16.00 -1.31
C HIS A 5 -1.31 14.80 -1.17
N ARG A 6 -2.13 14.48 -2.18
CA ARG A 6 -3.10 13.36 -2.11
C ARG A 6 -2.41 12.01 -2.27
N ARG A 7 -1.45 11.89 -3.20
CA ARG A 7 -0.59 10.70 -3.31
C ARG A 7 0.18 10.45 -2.02
N ILE A 8 0.76 11.50 -1.42
CA ILE A 8 1.44 11.38 -0.13
C ILE A 8 0.48 10.93 0.98
N ALA A 9 -0.73 11.48 1.04
CA ALA A 9 -1.73 11.05 2.02
C ALA A 9 -2.11 9.57 1.85
N ALA A 10 -2.36 9.13 0.62
CA ALA A 10 -2.64 7.72 0.32
C ALA A 10 -1.49 6.80 0.76
N MET A 11 -0.23 7.16 0.47
CA MET A 11 0.93 6.40 0.97
C MET A 11 1.01 6.35 2.49
N ARG A 12 0.69 7.44 3.19
CA ARG A 12 0.68 7.48 4.67
C ARG A 12 -0.43 6.60 5.25
N PHE A 13 -1.59 6.53 4.62
CA PHE A 13 -2.66 5.62 5.03
C PHE A 13 -2.24 4.16 4.83
N THR A 14 -1.64 3.83 3.67
CA THR A 14 -1.14 2.49 3.41
C THR A 14 -0.04 2.07 4.39
N LEU A 15 0.85 3.01 4.75
CA LEU A 15 1.87 2.77 5.77
C LEU A 15 1.23 2.47 7.14
N ALA A 16 0.20 3.22 7.53
CA ALA A 16 -0.50 2.99 8.79
C ALA A 16 -1.13 1.59 8.84
N VAL A 17 -1.77 1.16 7.75
CA VAL A 17 -2.33 -0.20 7.62
C VAL A 17 -1.23 -1.27 7.74
N ALA A 18 -0.10 -1.07 7.04
CA ALA A 18 1.04 -1.99 7.10
C ALA A 18 1.62 -2.11 8.53
N MET A 19 1.71 -0.99 9.27
CA MET A 19 2.16 -0.99 10.66
C MET A 19 1.15 -1.66 11.60
N GLN A 20 -0.14 -1.41 11.40
CA GLN A 20 -1.19 -2.08 12.17
C GLN A 20 -1.12 -3.60 11.99
N ALA A 21 -0.91 -4.07 10.75
CA ALA A 21 -0.75 -5.49 10.43
C ALA A 21 0.41 -6.17 11.18
N LYS A 22 1.46 -5.42 11.54
CA LYS A 22 2.56 -5.94 12.37
C LYS A 22 2.20 -6.11 13.85
N LEU A 23 1.19 -5.36 14.32
CA LEU A 23 0.75 -5.36 15.72
C LEU A 23 -0.49 -6.24 15.92
N GLY A 24 -1.25 -6.52 14.86
CA GLY A 24 -2.49 -7.30 14.90
C GLY A 24 -3.32 -7.10 13.63
N THR A 25 -4.63 -7.33 13.71
CA THR A 25 -5.53 -7.15 12.57
C THR A 25 -5.86 -5.66 12.38
N PRO A 26 -5.61 -5.08 11.19
CA PRO A 26 -6.00 -3.70 10.89
C PRO A 26 -7.52 -3.51 10.98
N GLU A 27 -7.93 -2.29 11.34
CA GLU A 27 -9.36 -1.95 11.36
C GLU A 27 -9.95 -2.03 9.94
N PRO A 28 -11.03 -2.80 9.70
CA PRO A 28 -11.60 -2.97 8.36
C PRO A 28 -12.06 -1.65 7.72
N GLY A 29 -12.55 -0.70 8.52
CA GLY A 29 -12.95 0.63 8.06
C GLY A 29 -11.77 1.43 7.51
N ALA A 30 -10.66 1.46 8.26
CA ALA A 30 -9.43 2.13 7.85
C ALA A 30 -8.84 1.50 6.58
N LEU A 31 -8.84 0.16 6.48
CA LEU A 31 -8.39 -0.55 5.28
C LEU A 31 -9.21 -0.16 4.05
N ARG A 32 -10.55 -0.18 4.15
CA ARG A 32 -11.43 0.19 3.03
C ARG A 32 -11.22 1.64 2.56
N LEU A 33 -11.07 2.58 3.50
CA LEU A 33 -10.78 3.98 3.16
C LEU A 33 -9.42 4.14 2.48
N THR A 34 -8.43 3.34 2.89
CA THR A 34 -7.09 3.33 2.30
C THR A 34 -7.14 2.82 0.86
N VAL A 35 -7.88 1.74 0.58
CA VAL A 35 -8.10 1.23 -0.79
C VAL A 35 -8.70 2.31 -1.69
N ILE A 36 -9.76 2.98 -1.23
CA ILE A 36 -10.40 4.08 -1.99
C ILE A 36 -9.42 5.23 -2.26
N ALA A 37 -8.59 5.59 -1.28
CA ALA A 37 -7.61 6.65 -1.44
C ALA A 37 -6.52 6.29 -2.47
N VAL A 38 -6.03 5.05 -2.44
CA VAL A 38 -5.02 4.57 -3.39
C VAL A 38 -5.59 4.42 -4.80
N ASP A 39 -6.80 3.86 -4.95
CA ASP A 39 -7.45 3.68 -6.26
C ASP A 39 -7.65 4.99 -7.03
N ARG A 40 -7.83 6.10 -6.32
CA ARG A 40 -8.01 7.44 -6.89
C ARG A 40 -6.70 8.07 -7.37
N GLU A 41 -5.58 7.73 -6.73
CA GLU A 41 -4.32 8.44 -6.88
C GLU A 41 -3.25 7.64 -7.63
N PHE A 42 -3.41 6.32 -7.72
CA PHE A 42 -2.47 5.40 -8.36
C PHE A 42 -3.14 4.61 -9.50
N PRO A 43 -2.45 4.43 -10.65
CA PRO A 43 -2.97 3.65 -11.75
C PRO A 43 -3.20 2.18 -11.35
N PRO A 44 -4.04 1.43 -12.08
CA PRO A 44 -4.37 0.03 -11.77
C PRO A 44 -3.15 -0.86 -11.59
N ASP A 45 -2.14 -0.65 -12.44
CA ASP A 45 -0.91 -1.46 -12.49
C ASP A 45 0.18 -0.97 -11.52
N ASP A 46 -0.11 0.04 -10.70
CA ASP A 46 0.86 0.56 -9.74
C ASP A 46 1.17 -0.51 -8.67
N PRO A 47 2.45 -0.81 -8.38
CA PRO A 47 2.81 -1.81 -7.38
C PRO A 47 2.20 -1.57 -6.01
N LEU A 48 2.01 -0.31 -5.59
CA LEU A 48 1.38 0.03 -4.32
C LEU A 48 -0.10 -0.37 -4.30
N ARG A 49 -0.80 -0.12 -5.42
CA ARG A 49 -2.21 -0.44 -5.56
C ARG A 49 -2.41 -1.95 -5.58
N VAL A 50 -1.63 -2.67 -6.38
CA VAL A 50 -1.68 -4.14 -6.45
C VAL A 50 -1.44 -4.75 -5.08
N ALA A 51 -0.38 -4.36 -4.38
CA ALA A 51 -0.06 -4.89 -3.06
C ALA A 51 -1.16 -4.61 -2.02
N LEU A 52 -1.79 -3.44 -2.06
CA LEU A 52 -2.88 -3.10 -1.15
C LEU A 52 -4.15 -3.92 -1.41
N HIS A 53 -4.50 -4.16 -2.68
CA HIS A 53 -5.63 -5.02 -3.03
C HIS A 53 -5.38 -6.46 -2.63
N GLU A 54 -4.19 -7.01 -2.91
CA GLU A 54 -3.82 -8.35 -2.43
C GLU A 54 -3.91 -8.47 -0.89
N PHE A 55 -3.51 -7.43 -0.17
CA PHE A 55 -3.64 -7.38 1.29
C PHE A 55 -5.11 -7.39 1.72
N ALA A 56 -5.95 -6.58 1.08
CA ALA A 56 -7.37 -6.49 1.39
C ALA A 56 -8.12 -7.79 1.09
N ASP A 57 -7.81 -8.44 -0.02
CA ASP A 57 -8.39 -9.72 -0.41
C ASP A 57 -8.06 -10.80 0.61
N ARG A 58 -6.80 -10.89 1.05
CA ARG A 58 -6.39 -11.85 2.09
C ARG A 58 -7.13 -11.64 3.41
N MET A 59 -7.35 -10.39 3.82
CA MET A 59 -8.13 -10.06 5.02
C MET A 59 -9.60 -10.48 4.92
N SER A 60 -10.16 -10.54 3.71
CA SER A 60 -11.58 -10.84 3.49
C SER A 60 -11.88 -12.34 3.34
N CYS A 61 -10.93 -13.13 2.81
CA CYS A 61 -11.16 -14.51 2.42
C CYS A 61 -10.85 -15.54 3.52
N THR A 62 -9.86 -15.26 4.37
CA THR A 62 -9.34 -16.28 5.31
C THR A 62 -9.00 -15.65 6.65
N PRO A 63 -9.30 -16.31 7.79
CA PRO A 63 -8.70 -15.94 9.06
C PRO A 63 -7.19 -16.11 8.94
N LEU A 64 -6.47 -14.99 8.86
CA LEU A 64 -5.01 -14.98 8.87
C LEU A 64 -4.53 -15.18 10.30
N ASP A 65 -3.56 -16.05 10.49
CA ASP A 65 -2.83 -16.09 11.75
C ASP A 65 -1.94 -14.84 11.90
N GLN A 66 -1.38 -14.64 13.10
CA GLN A 66 -0.57 -13.45 13.38
C GLN A 66 0.70 -13.37 12.51
N PHE A 67 1.30 -14.51 12.16
CA PHE A 67 2.52 -14.54 11.35
C PHE A 67 2.22 -14.21 9.89
N GLU A 68 1.13 -14.74 9.35
CA GLU A 68 0.63 -14.41 8.01
C GLU A 68 0.24 -12.94 7.89
N MET A 69 -0.41 -12.39 8.92
CA MET A 69 -0.76 -10.96 8.98
C MET A 69 0.49 -10.09 8.95
N GLN A 70 1.50 -10.44 9.76
CA GLN A 70 2.76 -9.71 9.83
C GLN A 70 3.51 -9.77 8.49
N ALA A 71 3.54 -10.95 7.84
CA ALA A 71 4.16 -11.13 6.54
C ALA A 71 3.44 -10.32 5.44
N ALA A 72 2.09 -10.26 5.48
CA ALA A 72 1.31 -9.44 4.57
C ALA A 72 1.57 -7.93 4.81
N GLY A 73 1.68 -7.52 6.07
CA GLY A 73 2.05 -6.16 6.46
C GLY A 73 3.45 -5.77 5.98
N GLU A 74 4.43 -6.67 6.04
CA GLU A 74 5.79 -6.44 5.54
C GLU A 74 5.81 -6.19 4.02
N LYS A 75 5.08 -7.02 3.25
CA LYS A 75 4.94 -6.84 1.80
C LYS A 75 4.32 -5.49 1.47
N LEU A 76 3.29 -5.07 2.20
CA LEU A 76 2.64 -3.79 2.02
C LEU A 76 3.57 -2.61 2.37
N PHE A 77 4.35 -2.74 3.44
CA PHE A 77 5.37 -1.77 3.82
C PHE A 77 6.43 -1.59 2.72
N ASP A 78 6.92 -2.69 2.14
CA ASP A 78 7.87 -2.66 1.04
C ASP A 78 7.30 -2.00 -0.22
N ALA A 79 6.01 -2.20 -0.50
CA ALA A 79 5.34 -1.53 -1.61
C ALA A 79 5.28 -0.01 -1.39
N VAL A 80 4.95 0.45 -0.18
CA VAL A 80 4.99 1.89 0.17
C VAL A 80 6.41 2.45 0.00
N ARG A 81 7.42 1.73 0.49
CA ARG A 81 8.83 2.14 0.38
C ARG A 81 9.26 2.33 -1.08
N ARG A 82 8.84 1.42 -1.98
CA ARG A 82 9.08 1.54 -3.42
C ARG A 82 8.34 2.72 -4.04
N ALA A 83 7.09 2.96 -3.63
CA ALA A 83 6.28 4.07 -4.12
C ALA A 83 6.76 5.46 -3.65
N THR A 84 7.49 5.51 -2.52
CA THR A 84 8.12 6.74 -2.02
C THR A 84 9.41 7.11 -2.77
N TRP A 85 9.99 6.21 -3.56
CA TRP A 85 11.14 6.56 -4.40
C TRP A 85 10.68 7.45 -5.54
N PRO A 86 11.38 8.55 -5.86
CA PRO A 86 11.06 9.30 -7.07
C PRO A 86 11.15 8.36 -8.27
N VAL A 87 10.20 8.45 -9.19
CA VAL A 87 10.35 7.91 -10.55
C VAL A 87 11.44 8.76 -11.22
N CYS A 88 12.70 8.58 -10.80
CA CYS A 88 13.81 9.06 -11.57
C CYS A 88 13.75 8.25 -12.85
N SER A 89 13.37 8.88 -13.96
CA SER A 89 13.94 8.50 -15.24
C SER A 89 15.44 8.41 -14.98
N ARG A 90 16.00 7.20 -15.10
CA ARG A 90 17.44 7.00 -15.06
C ARG A 90 18.02 7.75 -16.26
N ALA A 91 18.34 9.02 -16.07
CA ALA A 91 19.04 9.84 -17.06
C ALA A 91 20.42 9.26 -17.41
N ASP A 92 20.88 8.25 -16.65
CA ASP A 92 22.07 7.43 -16.86
C ASP A 92 21.90 6.29 -17.89
N LEU A 93 20.69 6.02 -18.40
CA LEU A 93 20.44 4.99 -19.43
C LEU A 93 20.14 5.55 -20.83
N GLU A 94 20.12 6.88 -20.98
CA GLU A 94 20.05 7.55 -22.28
C GLU A 94 21.44 8.07 -22.66
N ALA A 95 22.31 7.18 -23.13
CA ALA A 95 23.58 7.52 -23.80
C ALA A 95 23.88 6.50 -24.90
#